data_AF-A0A957R3H5-F1
#
_entry.id   AF-A0A957R3H5-F1
#
_cell.length_a   1.000
_cell.length_b   1.000
_cell.length_c   1.000
_cell.angle_alpha   90.00
_cell.angle_beta   90.00
_cell.angle_gamma   90.00
#
_symmetry.space_group_name_H-M   'P 1'
#
loop_
_entity.id
_entity.type
_entity.pdbx_description
1 polymer ?
#
loop_
_entity_poly.entity_id
_entity_poly.type
_entity_poly.pdbx_seq_one_letter_code
_entity_poly.pdbx_strand_id
1 'polypeptide(L)' 'MKTPEIDQNYMLIGRVLRPHGVRGEIRAEILTSVPEYFDAEQLYLGRRPTQLKPYEVEDIRFHQEKA' A
#
# COMPACT_ATOMS: atom_id res chain seq x y z
N MET A 1 -18.69 -7.91 -14.39
CA MET A 1 -17.48 -7.20 -13.93
C MET A 1 -16.31 -8.10 -14.23
N LYS A 2 -15.47 -7.78 -15.23
CA LYS A 2 -14.33 -8.64 -15.58
C LYS A 2 -13.34 -8.61 -14.42
N THR A 3 -13.03 -9.77 -13.84
CA THR A 3 -11.88 -9.91 -12.94
C THR A 3 -10.66 -9.50 -13.74
N PRO A 4 -9.90 -8.47 -13.33
CA PRO A 4 -8.65 -8.16 -14.01
C PRO A 4 -7.79 -9.41 -13.92
N GLU A 5 -7.38 -9.95 -15.06
CA GLU A 5 -6.29 -10.91 -15.09
C GLU A 5 -5.12 -10.24 -14.41
N ILE A 6 -4.77 -10.76 -13.24
CA ILE A 6 -3.62 -10.29 -12.49
C ILE A 6 -2.40 -10.73 -13.30
N ASP A 7 -1.95 -9.83 -14.16
CA ASP A 7 -0.61 -9.89 -14.74
C ASP A 7 0.37 -10.00 -13.57
N GLN A 8 1.28 -10.97 -13.61
CA GLN A 8 2.06 -11.45 -12.46
C GLN A 8 3.10 -10.45 -11.91
N ASN A 9 2.96 -9.17 -12.22
CA ASN A 9 3.98 -8.14 -12.05
C ASN A 9 3.69 -7.24 -10.83
N TYR A 10 3.23 -7.79 -9.70
CA TYR A 10 3.15 -7.02 -8.46
C TYR A 10 4.50 -6.97 -7.76
N MET A 11 4.85 -5.78 -7.28
CA MET A 11 6.02 -5.55 -6.44
C MET A 11 5.58 -5.17 -5.02
N LEU A 12 6.19 -5.80 -4.02
CA LEU A 12 5.97 -5.42 -2.63
C LEU A 12 6.72 -4.12 -2.33
N ILE A 13 5.98 -3.03 -2.11
CA ILE A 13 6.58 -1.72 -1.78
C ILE A 13 6.53 -1.39 -0.29
N GLY A 14 5.72 -2.10 0.51
CA GLY A 14 5.51 -1.77 1.91
C GLY A 14 4.80 -2.83 2.73
N ARG A 15 4.77 -2.59 4.05
CA ARG A 15 4.10 -3.45 5.02
C ARG A 15 3.25 -2.65 5.99
N VAL A 16 1.97 -2.97 6.09
CA VAL A 16 1.09 -2.39 7.12
C VAL A 16 1.55 -2.82 8.50
N LEU A 17 1.83 -1.86 9.37
CA LEU A 17 2.27 -2.10 10.74
C LEU A 17 1.10 -2.14 11.71
N ARG A 18 0.22 -1.13 11.63
CA ARG A 18 -0.92 -0.96 12.54
C ARG A 18 -1.95 0.02 11.98
N PRO A 19 -3.21 -0.03 12.46
CA PRO A 19 -4.16 1.05 12.27
C PRO A 19 -3.60 2.38 12.79
N HIS A 20 -4.03 3.48 12.19
CA HIS A 20 -3.67 4.84 12.56
C HIS A 20 -4.87 5.77 12.40
N GLY A 21 -4.90 6.89 13.11
CA GLY A 21 -6.00 7.85 13.01
C GLY A 21 -7.37 7.31 13.44
N VAL A 22 -8.43 7.92 12.91
CA VAL A 22 -9.84 7.65 13.28
C VAL A 22 -10.74 7.38 12.06
N ARG A 23 -10.23 7.59 10.85
CA ARG A 23 -10.94 7.42 9.57
C ARG A 23 -10.51 6.16 8.82
N GLY A 24 -9.76 5.28 9.49
CA GLY A 24 -9.25 4.05 8.89
C GLY A 24 -7.86 4.21 8.26
N GLU A 25 -7.13 5.26 8.64
CA GLU A 25 -5.75 5.44 8.23
C GLU A 25 -4.88 4.28 8.74
N ILE A 26 -3.72 4.07 8.12
CA ILE A 26 -2.79 3.01 8.50
C ILE A 26 -1.37 3.56 8.56
N ARG A 27 -0.55 3.01 9.45
CA ARG A 27 0.90 3.21 9.39
C ARG A 27 1.52 2.03 8.65
N ALA A 28 2.27 2.33 7.61
CA ALA A 28 3.04 1.35 6.85
C ALA A 28 4.54 1.63 6.96
N GLU A 29 5.33 0.57 6.87
CA GLU A 29 6.77 0.61 6.66
C GLU A 29 7.05 0.59 5.15
N ILE A 30 7.97 1.44 4.71
CA ILE A 30 8.45 1.49 3.32
C ILE A 30 9.52 0.42 3.16
N LEU A 31 9.30 -0.51 2.21
CA LEU A 31 10.25 -1.59 1.89
C LEU A 31 10.95 -1.39 0.54
N THR A 32 10.66 -0.27 -0.13
CA THR A 32 11.24 0.14 -1.42
C THR A 32 12.22 1.29 -1.23
N SER A 33 13.22 1.41 -2.11
CA SER A 33 14.09 2.59 -2.19
C SER A 33 13.44 3.79 -2.89
N VAL A 34 12.23 3.62 -3.44
CA VAL A 34 11.45 4.64 -4.18
C VAL A 34 10.10 4.84 -3.47
N PRO A 35 10.03 5.71 -2.45
CA PRO A 35 8.80 6.00 -1.69
C PRO A 35 7.63 6.51 -2.53
N GLU A 36 7.91 7.11 -3.67
CA GLU A 36 6.92 7.70 -4.58
C GLU A 36 5.95 6.66 -5.15
N TYR A 37 6.29 5.36 -5.10
CA TYR A 37 5.34 4.29 -5.47
C TYR A 37 4.10 4.24 -4.57
N PHE A 38 4.14 4.84 -3.39
CA PHE A 38 2.94 4.96 -2.57
C PHE A 38 1.96 5.99 -3.13
N ASP A 39 2.42 7.01 -3.85
CA ASP A 39 1.61 8.08 -4.46
C ASP A 39 0.86 7.64 -5.74
N ALA A 40 0.45 6.37 -5.77
CA ALA A 40 -0.36 5.80 -6.83
C ALA A 40 -1.85 5.99 -6.51
N GLU A 41 -2.67 6.19 -7.55
CA GLU A 41 -4.14 6.26 -7.40
C GLU A 41 -4.71 5.00 -6.73
N GLN A 42 -4.09 3.83 -6.95
CA GLN A 42 -4.55 2.55 -6.43
C GLN A 42 -3.38 1.67 -5.97
N LEU A 43 -3.51 1.09 -4.78
CA LEU A 43 -2.58 0.10 -4.24
C LEU A 43 -3.30 -1.23 -3.97
N TYR A 44 -2.53 -2.32 -3.96
CA TYR A 44 -3.04 -3.65 -3.68
C TYR A 44 -2.59 -4.11 -2.30
N LEU A 45 -3.55 -4.47 -1.44
CA LEU A 45 -3.30 -4.96 -0.08
C LEU A 45 -3.73 -6.42 0.04
N GLY A 46 -2.85 -7.24 0.63
CA GLY A 46 -3.14 -8.63 0.90
C GLY A 46 -1.98 -9.31 1.64
N ARG A 47 -2.28 -10.40 2.36
CA ARG A 47 -1.26 -11.18 3.07
C ARG A 47 -0.51 -12.15 2.16
N ARG A 48 -1.09 -12.46 1.00
CA ARG A 48 -0.59 -13.41 0.00
C ARG A 48 -0.88 -12.84 -1.39
N PRO A 49 -0.06 -13.15 -2.42
CA PRO A 49 -0.30 -12.70 -3.79
C PRO A 49 -1.68 -13.07 -4.34
N THR A 50 -2.23 -14.21 -3.93
CA THR A 50 -3.56 -14.69 -4.32
C THR A 50 -4.73 -13.96 -3.64
N GLN A 51 -4.45 -13.06 -2.69
CA GLN A 51 -5.46 -12.38 -1.86
C GLN A 51 -5.36 -10.85 -1.95
N LEU A 52 -4.67 -10.35 -2.98
CA LEU A 52 -4.52 -8.92 -3.20
C LEU A 52 -5.86 -8.30 -3.56
N LYS A 53 -6.25 -7.27 -2.80
CA LYS A 53 -7.45 -6.47 -3.06
C LYS A 53 -7.04 -5.04 -3.40
N PRO A 54 -7.64 -4.43 -4.42
CA PRO A 54 -7.38 -3.04 -4.76
C PRO A 54 -7.99 -2.10 -3.72
N TYR A 55 -7.27 -1.03 -3.41
CA TYR A 55 -7.71 0.09 -2.58
C TYR A 55 -7.25 1.40 -3.23
N GLU A 56 -8.16 2.36 -3.33
CA GLU A 56 -7.84 3.73 -3.72
C GLU A 56 -7.07 4.42 -2.59
N VAL A 57 -6.09 5.24 -2.95
CA VAL A 57 -5.30 5.99 -1.98
C VAL A 57 -5.83 7.43 -1.91
N GLU A 58 -6.40 7.80 -0.76
CA GLU A 58 -6.99 9.14 -0.57
C GLU A 58 -5.96 10.21 -0.17
N ASP A 59 -5.04 9.90 0.75
CA ASP A 59 -3.99 10.81 1.23
C ASP A 59 -2.79 10.00 1.74
N ILE A 60 -1.59 10.57 1.66
CA ILE A 60 -0.33 9.96 2.12
C ILE A 60 0.51 10.99 2.83
N ARG A 61 1.07 10.60 3.98
CA ARG A 61 2.00 11.44 4.74
C ARG A 61 3.24 10.66 5.10
N PHE A 62 4.36 11.06 4.50
CA PHE A 62 5.66 10.56 4.89
C PHE A 62 6.08 11.20 6.21
N HIS A 63 6.30 10.37 7.22
CA HIS A 63 6.83 10.80 8.51
C HIS A 63 8.23 10.23 8.71
N GLN A 64 9.24 11.09 8.74
CA GLN A 64 10.58 10.70 9.14
C GLN A 64 10.62 10.66 10.67
N GLU A 65 10.99 9.53 11.26
CA GLU A 65 11.40 9.53 12.66
C GLU A 65 12.63 10.44 12.78
N LYS A 66 12.57 11.40 13.72
CA LYS A 66 13.76 12.17 14.08
C LYS A 66 14.81 11.20 14.62
N ALA A 67 16.01 11.29 14.07
CA ALA A 67 17.20 10.60 14.54
C ALA A 67 17.51 10.91 16.01
#